data_AF-A0A914W3G2-F1
#
_entry.id   AF-A0A914W3G2-F1
#
_cell.length_a   1.000
_cell.length_b   1.000
_cell.length_c   1.000
_cell.angle_alpha   90.00
_cell.angle_beta   90.00
_cell.angle_gamma   90.00
#
_symmetry.space_group_name_H-M   'P 1'
#
loop_
_entity.id
_entity.type
_entity.pdbx_description
1 polymer ?
#
loop_
_entity_poly.entity_id
_entity_poly.type
_entity_poly.pdbx_seq_one_letter_code
_entity_poly.pdbx_strand_id
1 'polypeptide(L)'
;MKSDLIDQGLIHWFTQQQTLFPTVPIDQGVLLEKAKEIAQLHYPDHLPHVNLSWIGRFKMRHGISSKVFHGEAGAVQPNSIADWCDTLLKRILESYKPKEIFNVDKLGLFWKLMPNRMLAFKNLKCSGGKKSKERLTFLLDESCHY
;
A
#
# COMPACT_ATOMS: atom_id res chain seq x y z
N MET A 1 -30.69 10.11 14.61
CA MET A 1 -31.32 8.77 14.66
C MET A 1 -30.94 7.88 13.48
N LYS A 2 -31.37 8.14 12.23
CA LYS A 2 -31.13 7.18 11.12
C LYS A 2 -29.64 6.92 10.81
N SER A 3 -28.82 7.97 10.92
CA SER A 3 -27.36 7.87 10.72
C SER A 3 -26.62 7.17 11.88
N ASP A 4 -27.24 7.04 13.06
CA ASP A 4 -26.53 6.60 14.27
C ASP A 4 -26.39 5.07 14.31
N LEU A 5 -27.40 4.35 13.84
CA LEU A 5 -27.35 2.88 13.71
C LEU A 5 -26.31 2.44 12.68
N ILE A 6 -26.19 3.15 11.55
CA ILE A 6 -25.18 2.86 10.53
C ILE A 6 -23.79 3.16 11.08
N ASP A 7 -23.64 4.28 11.79
CA ASP A 7 -22.37 4.67 12.43
C ASP A 7 -21.91 3.62 13.45
N GLN A 8 -22.81 3.17 14.34
CA GLN A 8 -22.54 2.15 15.35
C GLN A 8 -22.25 0.77 14.75
N GLY A 9 -23.05 0.34 13.76
CA GLY A 9 -22.82 -0.93 13.07
C GLY A 9 -21.49 -0.94 12.32
N LEU A 10 -21.16 0.16 11.64
CA LEU A 10 -19.93 0.26 10.86
C LEU A 10 -18.69 0.29 11.75
N ILE A 11 -18.72 1.00 12.89
CA ILE A 11 -17.57 1.00 13.80
C ILE A 11 -17.38 -0.35 14.48
N HIS A 12 -18.47 -1.04 14.83
CA HIS A 12 -18.40 -2.39 15.39
C HIS A 12 -17.76 -3.36 14.39
N TRP A 13 -18.27 -3.37 13.15
CA TRP A 13 -17.71 -4.20 12.08
C TRP A 13 -16.24 -3.87 11.80
N PHE A 14 -15.89 -2.58 11.70
CA PHE A 14 -14.52 -2.16 11.43
C PHE A 14 -13.56 -2.61 12.54
N THR A 15 -13.99 -2.51 13.79
CA THR A 15 -13.23 -2.99 14.96
C THR A 15 -13.01 -4.50 14.88
N GLN A 16 -14.07 -5.27 14.60
CA GLN A 16 -13.97 -6.72 14.43
C GLN A 16 -13.00 -7.12 13.30
N GLN A 17 -13.04 -6.45 12.16
CA GLN A 17 -12.14 -6.73 11.04
C GLN A 17 -10.68 -6.44 11.40
N GLN A 18 -10.41 -5.32 12.07
CA GLN A 18 -9.05 -5.00 12.54
C GLN A 18 -8.55 -6.00 13.59
N THR A 19 -9.43 -6.59 14.40
CA THR A 19 -9.08 -7.62 15.38
C THR A 19 -8.83 -8.98 14.75
N LEU A 20 -9.71 -9.43 13.85
CA LEU A 20 -9.63 -10.76 13.25
C LEU A 20 -8.63 -10.83 12.09
N PHE A 21 -8.47 -9.74 11.34
CA PHE A 21 -7.67 -9.67 10.13
C PHE A 21 -6.80 -8.40 10.09
N PRO A 22 -5.88 -8.21 11.06
CA PRO A 22 -5.09 -6.98 11.22
C PRO A 22 -4.16 -6.64 10.04
N THR A 23 -3.95 -7.59 9.13
CA THR A 23 -3.09 -7.44 7.95
C THR A 23 -3.87 -7.19 6.66
N VAL A 24 -5.20 -7.31 6.67
CA VAL A 24 -6.04 -7.11 5.48
C VAL A 24 -6.38 -5.63 5.33
N PRO A 25 -5.89 -4.94 4.28
CA PRO A 25 -6.13 -3.53 4.06
C PRO A 25 -7.60 -3.26 3.79
N ILE A 26 -8.21 -2.51 4.70
CA ILE A 26 -9.51 -1.89 4.51
C ILE A 26 -9.28 -0.48 3.96
N ASP A 27 -9.80 -0.22 2.76
CA ASP A 27 -9.80 1.11 2.16
C ASP A 27 -11.15 1.83 2.35
N GLN A 28 -11.24 3.04 1.81
CA GLN A 28 -12.45 3.87 1.94
C GLN A 28 -13.63 3.33 1.11
N GLY A 29 -13.37 2.61 0.01
CA GLY A 29 -14.39 1.99 -0.82
C GLY A 29 -15.05 0.82 -0.09
N VAL A 30 -14.24 -0.04 0.54
CA VAL A 30 -14.75 -1.15 1.37
C VAL A 30 -15.63 -0.62 2.51
N LEU A 31 -15.22 0.45 3.18
CA LEU A 31 -16.05 1.09 4.21
C LEU A 31 -17.37 1.64 3.66
N LEU A 32 -17.35 2.23 2.46
CA LEU A 32 -18.54 2.77 1.83
C LEU A 32 -19.54 1.67 1.48
N GLU A 33 -19.09 0.59 0.85
CA GLU A 33 -19.96 -0.53 0.50
C GLU A 33 -20.53 -1.20 1.75
N LYS A 34 -19.71 -1.41 2.79
CA LYS A 34 -20.22 -1.96 4.04
C LYS A 34 -21.26 -1.06 4.71
N ALA A 35 -21.04 0.25 4.68
CA ALA A 35 -22.01 1.20 5.21
C ALA A 35 -23.34 1.19 4.44
N LYS A 36 -23.29 0.99 3.11
CA LYS A 36 -24.50 0.81 2.28
C LYS A 36 -25.22 -0.50 2.59
N GLU A 37 -24.51 -1.60 2.78
CA GLU A 37 -25.10 -2.88 3.19
C GLU A 37 -25.87 -2.74 4.52
N ILE A 38 -25.24 -2.11 5.52
CA ILE A 38 -25.88 -1.85 6.82
C ILE A 38 -27.10 -0.93 6.65
N ALA A 39 -26.99 0.11 5.81
CA ALA A 39 -28.10 1.00 5.52
C ALA A 39 -29.28 0.26 4.88
N GLN A 40 -29.01 -0.64 3.93
CA GLN A 40 -30.03 -1.44 3.25
C GLN A 40 -30.73 -2.42 4.20
N LEU A 41 -29.98 -3.02 5.13
CA LEU A 41 -30.53 -3.94 6.12
C LEU A 41 -31.50 -3.24 7.09
N HIS A 42 -31.18 -2.03 7.53
CA HIS A 42 -31.95 -1.31 8.55
C HIS A 42 -32.99 -0.34 7.99
N TYR A 43 -32.85 0.08 6.73
CA TYR A 43 -33.74 1.06 6.08
C TYR A 43 -34.08 0.66 4.64
N PRO A 44 -34.71 -0.52 4.42
CA PRO A 44 -35.01 -1.02 3.09
C PRO A 44 -35.91 -0.08 2.28
N ASP A 45 -36.86 0.58 2.94
CA ASP A 45 -37.84 1.48 2.30
C ASP A 45 -37.34 2.93 2.16
N HIS A 46 -36.25 3.28 2.82
CA HIS A 46 -35.71 4.65 2.81
C HIS A 46 -34.20 4.64 3.06
N LEU A 47 -33.44 4.31 2.02
CA LEU A 47 -31.98 4.28 2.08
C LEU A 47 -31.42 5.68 2.41
N PRO A 48 -30.82 5.88 3.59
CA PRO A 48 -30.14 7.12 3.89
C PRO A 48 -28.94 7.32 2.95
N HIS A 49 -28.68 8.57 2.56
CA HIS A 49 -27.55 8.91 1.70
C HIS A 49 -26.20 8.69 2.41
N VAL A 50 -25.62 7.52 2.18
CA VAL A 50 -24.24 7.20 2.55
C VAL A 50 -23.34 7.45 1.34
N ASN A 51 -22.38 8.35 1.48
CA ASN A 51 -21.42 8.70 0.43
C ASN A 51 -20.01 8.90 1.00
N LEU A 52 -19.04 9.16 0.14
CA LEU A 52 -17.63 9.37 0.54
C LEU A 52 -17.47 10.52 1.55
N SER A 53 -18.29 11.57 1.48
CA SER A 53 -18.27 12.67 2.46
C SER A 53 -18.74 12.21 3.84
N TRP A 54 -19.78 11.38 3.90
CA TRP A 54 -20.22 10.77 5.16
C TRP A 54 -19.14 9.86 5.75
N ILE A 55 -18.47 9.05 4.93
CA ILE A 55 -17.34 8.21 5.35
C ILE A 55 -16.17 9.06 5.86
N GLY A 56 -15.89 10.20 5.22
CA GLY A 56 -14.91 11.18 5.72
C GLY A 56 -15.24 11.64 7.14
N ARG A 57 -16.49 12.00 7.40
CA ARG A 57 -16.96 12.38 8.75
C ARG A 57 -16.92 11.22 9.75
N PHE A 58 -17.32 10.01 9.34
CA PHE A 58 -17.21 8.78 10.15
C PHE A 58 -15.77 8.55 10.62
N LYS A 59 -14.81 8.62 9.70
CA LYS A 59 -13.39 8.46 10.03
C LYS A 59 -12.90 9.52 11.03
N MET A 60 -13.35 10.77 10.87
CA MET A 60 -13.01 11.84 11.83
C MET A 60 -13.59 11.55 13.22
N ARG A 61 -14.87 11.16 13.31
CA ARG A 61 -15.55 10.83 14.58
C ARG A 61 -14.84 9.71 15.35
N HIS A 62 -14.43 8.65 14.65
CA HIS A 62 -13.85 7.45 15.27
C HIS A 62 -12.32 7.43 15.27
N GLY A 63 -11.68 8.54 14.90
CA GLY A 63 -10.21 8.62 14.89
C GLY A 63 -9.55 7.60 13.95
N ILE A 64 -10.13 7.35 12.78
CA ILE A 64 -9.60 6.44 11.76
C ILE A 64 -8.78 7.24 10.73
N SER A 65 -7.58 6.77 10.42
CA SER A 65 -6.65 7.44 9.49
C SER A 65 -5.98 6.43 8.55
N SER A 66 -5.53 6.89 7.38
CA SER A 66 -4.72 6.07 6.48
C SER A 66 -3.29 5.98 7.01
N LYS A 67 -2.78 4.75 7.17
CA LYS A 67 -1.40 4.49 7.62
C LYS A 67 -0.63 3.72 6.57
N VAL A 68 0.65 4.08 6.39
CA VAL A 68 1.58 3.43 5.46
C VAL A 68 2.32 2.30 6.19
N PHE A 69 2.41 1.12 5.58
CA PHE A 69 3.27 0.04 6.07
C PHE A 69 4.69 0.25 5.56
N HIS A 70 5.57 0.77 6.41
CA HIS A 70 7.00 0.85 6.07
C HIS A 70 7.56 -0.57 5.90
N GLY A 71 8.16 -0.84 4.74
CA GLY A 71 9.09 -1.96 4.56
C GLY A 71 10.48 -1.54 5.02
N GLU A 72 11.33 -2.51 5.39
CA GLU A 72 12.70 -2.30 5.88
C GLU A 72 13.45 -1.20 5.12
N ALA A 73 14.02 -0.24 5.86
CA ALA A 73 14.93 0.75 5.33
C ALA A 73 16.33 0.12 5.23
N GLY A 74 16.80 -0.13 4.01
CA GLY A 74 18.19 -0.54 3.78
C GLY A 74 19.11 0.66 3.99
N ALA A 75 19.97 0.61 5.01
CA ALA A 75 21.04 1.58 5.20
C ALA A 75 22.21 1.22 4.27
N VAL A 76 22.45 2.01 3.24
CA VAL A 76 23.66 1.90 2.40
C VAL A 76 24.67 2.92 2.90
N GLN A 77 25.89 2.47 3.20
CA GLN A 77 26.99 3.33 3.63
C GLN A 77 27.63 4.03 2.40
N PRO A 78 27.66 5.37 2.32
CA PRO A 78 28.11 6.08 1.13
C PRO A 78 29.59 5.83 0.76
N ASN A 79 30.44 5.60 1.76
CA ASN A 79 31.90 5.57 1.58
C ASN A 79 32.39 4.36 0.78
N SER A 80 31.64 3.25 0.70
CA SER A 80 32.07 2.07 -0.07
C SER A 80 31.74 2.15 -1.57
N ILE A 81 30.97 3.16 -1.99
CA ILE A 81 30.53 3.30 -3.39
C ILE A 81 31.59 4.00 -4.24
N ALA A 82 32.27 5.00 -3.68
CA ALA A 82 33.28 5.79 -4.39
C ALA A 82 34.48 4.92 -4.85
N ASP A 83 35.08 4.15 -3.93
CA ASP A 83 36.20 3.26 -4.25
C ASP A 83 35.84 2.22 -5.31
N TRP A 84 34.62 1.70 -5.28
CA TRP A 84 34.13 0.73 -6.25
C TRP A 84 33.98 1.35 -7.65
N CYS A 85 33.41 2.55 -7.74
CA CYS A 85 33.27 3.29 -9.00
C CYS A 85 34.64 3.68 -9.59
N ASP A 86 35.56 4.15 -8.76
CA ASP A 86 36.83 4.72 -9.24
C ASP A 86 37.92 3.69 -9.54
N THR A 87 37.80 2.46 -9.05
CA THR A 87 38.79 1.40 -9.28
C THR A 87 38.22 0.26 -10.12
N LEU A 88 37.32 -0.53 -9.53
CA LEU A 88 36.89 -1.81 -10.10
C LEU A 88 36.01 -1.61 -11.34
N LEU A 89 35.07 -0.66 -11.29
CA LEU A 89 34.17 -0.42 -12.41
C LEU A 89 34.93 0.07 -13.66
N LYS A 90 35.82 1.07 -13.51
CA LYS A 90 36.62 1.58 -14.64
C LYS A 90 37.43 0.47 -15.32
N ARG A 91 38.13 -0.35 -14.52
CA ARG A 91 38.94 -1.48 -15.03
C ARG A 91 38.09 -2.51 -15.79
N ILE A 92 36.86 -2.78 -15.35
CA ILE A 92 35.95 -3.69 -16.06
C ILE A 92 35.53 -3.06 -17.39
N LEU A 93 35.11 -1.79 -17.39
CA LEU A 93 34.65 -1.10 -18.60
C LEU A 93 35.72 -0.97 -19.68
N GLU A 94 37.01 -0.83 -19.32
CA GLU A 94 38.14 -0.79 -20.27
C GLU A 94 38.28 -2.05 -21.13
N SER A 95 37.75 -3.20 -20.66
CA SER A 95 37.78 -4.46 -21.42
C SER A 95 36.66 -4.63 -22.45
N TYR A 96 35.72 -3.68 -22.54
CA TYR A 96 34.58 -3.73 -23.46
C TYR A 96 34.50 -2.49 -24.33
N LYS A 97 34.03 -2.65 -25.57
CA LYS A 97 33.71 -1.50 -26.43
C LYS A 97 32.42 -0.83 -25.97
N PRO A 98 32.20 0.47 -26.24
CA PRO A 98 30.95 1.15 -25.89
C PRO A 98 29.69 0.42 -26.38
N LYS A 99 29.72 -0.18 -27.58
CA LYS A 99 28.61 -0.96 -28.14
C LYS A 99 28.35 -2.33 -27.49
N GLU A 100 29.24 -2.76 -26.60
CA GLU A 100 29.17 -4.01 -25.85
C GLU A 100 28.73 -3.76 -24.40
N ILE A 101 28.50 -2.49 -24.04
CA ILE A 101 28.03 -2.06 -22.72
C ILE A 101 26.54 -1.76 -22.83
N PHE A 102 25.73 -2.60 -22.18
CA PHE A 102 24.27 -2.49 -22.16
C PHE A 102 23.80 -1.99 -20.80
N ASN A 103 22.86 -1.05 -20.78
CA ASN A 103 22.20 -0.63 -19.56
C ASN A 103 20.97 -1.50 -19.34
N VAL A 104 21.08 -2.45 -18.41
CA VAL A 104 20.01 -3.38 -18.13
C VAL A 104 19.43 -3.09 -16.75
N ASP A 105 18.13 -2.82 -16.69
CA ASP A 105 17.40 -2.66 -15.44
C ASP A 105 16.47 -3.85 -15.17
N LYS A 106 16.26 -4.14 -13.89
CA LYS A 106 15.41 -5.21 -13.40
C LYS A 106 14.15 -4.63 -12.77
N LEU A 107 13.03 -4.74 -13.47
CA LEU A 107 11.72 -4.38 -12.93
C LEU A 107 11.06 -5.58 -12.27
N GLY A 108 10.43 -5.36 -11.11
CA GLY A 108 9.58 -6.36 -10.44
C GLY A 108 8.12 -5.90 -10.40
N LEU A 109 7.22 -6.61 -11.10
CA LEU A 109 5.77 -6.41 -11.01
C LEU A 109 5.16 -7.36 -9.98
N PHE A 110 4.71 -6.84 -8.84
CA PHE A 110 4.16 -7.66 -7.77
C PHE A 110 2.62 -7.72 -7.86
N TRP A 111 2.07 -8.80 -8.42
CA TRP A 111 0.62 -8.90 -8.69
C TRP A 111 -0.22 -9.33 -7.47
N LYS A 112 0.38 -9.94 -6.44
CA LYS A 112 -0.28 -10.26 -5.15
C LYS A 112 0.09 -9.29 -4.03
N LEU A 113 0.71 -8.16 -4.36
CA LEU A 113 1.11 -7.20 -3.34
C LEU A 113 -0.13 -6.49 -2.79
N MET A 114 -0.36 -6.65 -1.48
CA MET A 114 -1.42 -5.89 -0.82
C MET A 114 -1.07 -4.40 -0.80
N PRO A 115 -2.09 -3.50 -0.90
CA PRO A 115 -1.90 -2.07 -0.79
C PRO A 115 -1.02 -1.67 0.38
N ASN A 116 -0.10 -0.74 0.13
CA ASN A 116 0.83 -0.25 1.15
C ASN A 116 0.17 0.69 2.19
N ARG A 117 -1.14 0.95 2.04
CA ARG A 117 -1.91 1.82 2.91
C ARG A 117 -3.20 1.12 3.35
N MET A 118 -3.50 1.21 4.63
CA MET A 118 -4.75 0.73 5.23
C MET A 118 -5.35 1.79 6.14
N LEU A 119 -6.67 1.79 6.30
CA LEU A 119 -7.34 2.54 7.36
C LEU A 119 -7.19 1.83 8.71
N ALA A 120 -6.69 2.57 9.70
CA ALA A 120 -6.52 2.07 11.06
C ALA A 120 -6.81 3.17 12.08
N PHE A 121 -7.10 2.76 13.32
CA PHE A 121 -7.23 3.70 14.43
C PHE A 121 -5.93 4.48 14.65
N LYS A 122 -6.04 5.79 14.89
CA LYS A 122 -4.90 6.70 15.07
C LYS A 122 -3.89 6.22 16.11
N ASN A 123 -4.33 5.51 17.15
CA ASN A 123 -3.46 5.07 18.24
C ASN A 123 -2.80 3.70 18.02
N LEU A 124 -3.13 2.98 16.94
CA LEU A 124 -2.56 1.65 16.67
C LEU A 124 -1.31 1.76 15.80
N LYS A 125 -0.18 1.19 16.23
CA LYS A 125 0.96 0.97 15.34
C LYS A 125 0.60 -0.16 14.37
N CYS A 126 0.54 0.15 13.08
CA CYS A 126 0.41 -0.85 12.02
C CYS A 126 1.80 -1.42 11.72
N SER A 127 2.19 -2.45 12.45
CA SER A 127 3.44 -3.19 12.24
C SER A 127 3.11 -4.65 12.02
N GLY A 128 3.54 -5.21 10.90
CA GLY A 128 3.40 -6.64 10.61
C GLY A 128 2.54 -6.94 9.39
N GLY A 129 2.95 -8.00 8.69
CA GLY A 129 2.36 -8.45 7.43
C GLY A 129 3.48 -8.78 6.44
N LYS A 130 3.71 -10.08 6.21
CA LYS A 130 4.61 -10.51 5.14
C LYS A 130 3.91 -10.21 3.82
N LYS A 131 4.27 -9.08 3.21
CA LYS A 131 3.82 -8.73 1.87
C LYS A 131 4.17 -9.87 0.92
N SER A 132 3.22 -10.28 0.08
CA SER A 132 3.54 -11.26 -0.96
C SER A 132 4.67 -10.68 -1.82
N LYS A 133 5.76 -11.45 -1.95
CA LYS A 133 6.90 -11.13 -2.81
C LYS A 133 6.78 -11.82 -4.17
N GLU A 134 5.65 -12.47 -4.45
CA GLU A 134 5.36 -13.02 -5.77
C GLU A 134 5.35 -11.88 -6.79
N ARG A 135 6.23 -11.99 -7.78
CA ARG A 135 6.47 -10.94 -8.76
C ARG A 135 6.89 -11.51 -10.11
N LEU A 136 6.50 -10.83 -11.18
CA LEU A 136 7.08 -11.05 -12.50
C LEU A 136 8.33 -10.20 -12.51
N THR A 137 9.46 -10.83 -12.82
CA THR A 137 10.72 -10.11 -12.98
C THR A 137 10.92 -9.90 -14.46
N PHE A 138 11.04 -8.64 -14.85
CA PHE A 138 11.39 -8.24 -16.20
C PHE A 138 12.84 -7.75 -16.19
N LEU A 139 13.57 -8.14 -17.23
CA LEU A 139 14.87 -7.60 -17.54
C LEU A 139 14.67 -6.69 -18.75
N LEU A 140 14.94 -5.40 -18.58
CA LEU A 140 14.76 -4.39 -19.61
C LEU A 140 16.13 -3.85 -19.98
N ASP A 141 16.45 -3.82 -21.26
CA ASP A 141 17.65 -3.18 -21.76
C ASP A 141 17.26 -1.84 -22.38
N GLU A 142 17.94 -0.78 -21.98
CA GLU A 142 17.87 0.51 -22.67
C GLU A 142 18.92 0.54 -23.78
N SER A 143 18.56 -0.01 -24.92
CA SER A 143 19.36 0.11 -26.13
C SER A 143 19.23 1.54 -26.70
N CYS A 144 20.08 2.46 -26.26
CA CYS A 144 20.29 3.71 -26.99
C CYS A 144 20.97 3.38 -28.32
N HIS A 145 20.20 3.36 -29.41
CA HIS A 145 20.76 3.35 -30.75
C HIS A 145 21.44 4.70 -31.01
N TYR A 146 22.77 4.73 -30.87
CA TYR A 146 23.62 5.79 -31.41
C TYR A 146 23.90 5.55 -32.89
#